data_AF-A0A6P4FKB8-F1
#
_entry.id   AF-A0A6P4FKB8-F1
#
_cell.length_a   1.000
_cell.length_b   1.000
_cell.length_c   1.000
_cell.angle_alpha   90.00
_cell.angle_beta   90.00
_cell.angle_gamma   90.00
#
_symmetry.space_group_name_H-M   'P 1'
#
loop_
_entity.id
_entity.type
_entity.pdbx_description
1 polymer ?
#
loop_
_entity_poly.entity_id
_entity_poly.type
_entity_poly.pdbx_seq_one_letter_code
_entity_poly.pdbx_strand_id
1 'polypeptide(L)'
;MGDLLSNSEFFKKLGVDSSNQWILYDEQMEKFFKFLSGNISDANILTERQVLEREEMLRRGEWLRESDRELKLAQIESESPGLLNYKQQDVDDLNMGIEATEEASRDYATLLEDMLNTKHSINNHLNEVECAISELQIKEKDLISECQSKARQLEELQRENCRLSGEAKKAFTTQQMPPLFMHQLPLEQYFHKCDSFMQYFTLYVKENFKIQDYDEFQNAEADLLREKSKLDKLQLGIQYYALSYIKTRAKAKATQALIDQLDLGQIPCLSLGDMAREMNELQLLNDHQLSNIHDTLLNDLTIHIEQHTQRRIELVLYENTKLKLERAVQRHESDKKLTKIISDALSNAELLWIAIQLDCDKKRNCLDTSEELRNQAQSTCQRIQTMRSINASHQGICAQFVQEIANLLSAHLGQNVKATEAKACLFEYEKFGRLLSYSFQSMLNRKSCVTARDHLSELKRLGQTLRPFVYDSPIEKPMFENVRYLSAIYNITQQQSHLDEAVRSLRTDFLENVAGRIERDKLWRYSVLLWIWFLTEPQRMIYAIDEVKKAAAGVIRPGGGLQRK
;
A
#
# COMPACT_ATOMS: atom_id res chain seq x y z
N MET A 1 -27.69 -138.15 11.09
CA MET A 1 -26.70 -138.23 12.19
C MET A 1 -25.37 -137.59 11.79
N GLY A 2 -25.39 -136.32 11.35
CA GLY A 2 -24.19 -135.62 10.83
C GLY A 2 -23.89 -134.25 11.46
N ASP A 3 -24.73 -133.74 12.38
CA ASP A 3 -24.63 -132.35 12.88
C ASP A 3 -24.39 -132.21 14.40
N LEU A 4 -24.19 -133.30 15.14
CA LEU A 4 -23.85 -133.25 16.58
C LEU A 4 -22.34 -133.22 16.84
N LEU A 5 -21.51 -133.22 15.79
CA LEU A 5 -20.04 -133.17 15.89
C LEU A 5 -19.46 -131.75 15.98
N SER A 6 -20.29 -130.69 15.85
CA SER A 6 -19.85 -129.30 15.94
C SER A 6 -19.47 -128.84 17.36
N ASN A 7 -19.87 -129.59 18.41
CA ASN A 7 -19.60 -129.24 19.82
C ASN A 7 -18.57 -130.14 20.52
N SER A 8 -17.67 -130.80 19.78
CA SER A 8 -16.66 -131.70 20.37
C SER A 8 -15.69 -131.01 21.35
N GLU A 9 -15.41 -129.71 21.16
CA GLU A 9 -14.58 -128.93 22.08
C GLU A 9 -15.30 -128.59 23.39
N PHE A 10 -16.60 -128.29 23.32
CA PHE A 10 -17.42 -127.96 24.50
C PHE A 10 -17.47 -129.14 25.48
N PHE A 11 -17.69 -130.36 24.97
CA PHE A 11 -17.69 -131.58 25.79
C PHE A 11 -16.31 -131.92 26.37
N LYS A 12 -15.22 -131.64 25.64
CA LYS A 12 -13.85 -131.75 26.16
C LYS A 12 -13.60 -130.78 27.31
N LYS A 13 -14.03 -129.52 27.20
CA LYS A 13 -13.90 -128.51 28.28
C LYS A 13 -14.67 -128.90 29.54
N LEU A 14 -15.79 -129.61 29.40
CA LEU A 14 -16.58 -130.15 30.51
C LEU A 14 -16.01 -131.47 31.09
N GLY A 15 -14.86 -131.96 30.59
CA GLY A 15 -14.20 -133.16 31.11
C GLY A 15 -14.80 -134.48 30.63
N VAL A 16 -15.64 -134.48 29.58
CA VAL A 16 -16.16 -135.71 28.99
C VAL A 16 -15.07 -136.35 28.13
N ASP A 17 -14.60 -137.53 28.55
CA ASP A 17 -13.52 -138.24 27.85
C ASP A 17 -13.99 -138.66 26.45
N SER A 18 -13.30 -138.13 25.43
CA SER A 18 -13.60 -138.33 24.00
C SER A 18 -13.47 -139.78 23.52
N SER A 19 -13.11 -140.72 24.40
CA SER A 19 -13.05 -142.16 24.18
C SER A 19 -14.41 -142.87 24.33
N ASN A 20 -15.38 -142.29 25.06
CA ASN A 20 -16.71 -142.87 25.32
C ASN A 20 -17.84 -142.22 24.47
N GLN A 21 -17.61 -142.08 23.16
CA GLN A 21 -18.57 -141.44 22.25
C GLN A 21 -19.87 -142.23 22.05
N TRP A 22 -19.97 -143.48 22.50
CA TRP A 22 -21.18 -144.30 22.37
C TRP A 22 -22.37 -143.72 23.15
N ILE A 23 -22.12 -143.00 24.26
CA ILE A 23 -23.15 -142.32 25.06
C ILE A 23 -23.85 -141.21 24.27
N LEU A 24 -23.18 -140.61 23.28
CA LEU A 24 -23.76 -139.58 22.41
C LEU A 24 -24.75 -140.17 21.37
N TYR A 25 -24.75 -141.49 21.20
CA TYR A 25 -25.64 -142.22 20.28
C TYR A 25 -26.72 -143.03 21.02
N ASP A 26 -26.82 -142.91 22.34
CA ASP A 26 -27.90 -143.51 23.14
C ASP A 26 -29.18 -142.66 23.03
N GLU A 27 -30.26 -143.25 22.50
CA GLU A 27 -31.56 -142.60 22.32
C GLU A 27 -32.17 -142.10 23.64
N GLN A 28 -31.82 -142.68 24.79
CA GLN A 28 -32.29 -142.18 26.08
C GLN A 28 -31.57 -140.90 26.52
N MET A 29 -30.32 -140.69 26.09
CA MET A 29 -29.49 -139.55 26.48
C MET A 29 -29.50 -138.41 25.47
N GLU A 30 -30.05 -138.61 24.26
CA GLU A 30 -30.12 -137.60 23.21
C GLU A 30 -30.83 -136.30 23.68
N LYS A 31 -31.89 -136.43 24.49
CA LYS A 31 -32.61 -135.27 25.06
C LYS A 31 -31.74 -134.45 26.01
N PHE A 32 -30.89 -135.11 26.80
CA PHE A 32 -29.99 -134.45 27.74
C PHE A 32 -28.88 -133.69 26.99
N PHE A 33 -28.27 -134.30 25.97
CA PHE A 33 -27.21 -133.64 25.22
C PHE A 33 -27.72 -132.48 24.35
N LYS A 34 -28.92 -132.57 23.79
CA LYS A 34 -29.58 -131.42 23.13
C LYS A 34 -29.88 -130.28 24.10
N PHE A 35 -30.29 -130.59 25.32
CA PHE A 35 -30.47 -129.58 26.37
C PHE A 35 -29.14 -128.92 26.75
N LEU A 36 -28.09 -129.70 26.94
CA LEU A 36 -26.76 -129.21 27.34
C LEU A 36 -26.16 -128.30 26.27
N SER A 37 -26.21 -128.71 24.98
CA SER A 37 -25.70 -127.92 23.87
C SER A 37 -26.52 -126.65 23.59
N GLY A 38 -27.80 -126.63 23.97
CA GLY A 38 -28.69 -125.50 23.74
C GLY A 38 -28.67 -124.45 24.85
N ASN A 39 -28.36 -124.83 26.09
CA ASN A 39 -28.50 -123.95 27.26
C ASN A 39 -27.18 -123.60 27.96
N ILE A 40 -26.08 -124.29 27.65
CA ILE A 40 -24.79 -124.01 28.26
C ILE A 40 -23.82 -123.55 27.16
N SER A 41 -23.28 -122.35 27.32
CA SER A 41 -22.29 -121.73 26.45
C SER A 41 -20.99 -121.45 27.23
N ASP A 42 -19.90 -121.11 26.53
CA ASP A 42 -18.62 -120.73 27.16
C ASP A 42 -18.77 -119.54 28.15
N ALA A 43 -19.80 -118.70 27.99
CA ALA A 43 -20.10 -117.60 28.92
C ALA A 43 -20.76 -118.05 30.24
N ASN A 44 -21.39 -119.24 30.25
CA ASN A 44 -22.10 -119.79 31.41
C ASN A 44 -21.26 -120.83 32.20
N ILE A 45 -20.09 -121.21 31.68
CA ILE A 45 -19.15 -122.08 32.38
C ILE A 45 -18.25 -121.20 33.25
N LEU A 46 -18.33 -121.38 34.57
CA LEU A 46 -17.45 -120.69 35.50
C LEU A 46 -16.01 -121.18 35.30
N THR A 47 -15.10 -120.25 35.04
CA THR A 47 -13.66 -120.53 35.05
C THR A 47 -13.16 -120.75 36.48
N GLU A 48 -12.09 -121.51 36.65
CA GLU A 48 -11.49 -121.80 37.96
C GLU A 48 -11.15 -120.50 38.73
N ARG A 49 -10.74 -119.46 38.01
CA ARG A 49 -10.51 -118.11 38.56
C ARG A 49 -11.80 -117.48 39.10
N GLN A 50 -12.92 -117.55 38.37
CA GLN A 50 -14.20 -117.02 38.81
C GLN A 50 -14.76 -117.79 40.02
N VAL A 51 -14.48 -119.10 40.10
CA VAL A 51 -14.82 -119.90 41.29
C VAL A 51 -14.01 -119.46 42.50
N LEU A 52 -12.70 -119.23 42.34
CA LEU A 52 -11.83 -118.70 43.39
C LEU A 52 -12.25 -117.29 43.83
N GLU A 53 -12.55 -116.39 42.90
CA GLU A 53 -13.03 -115.04 43.18
C GLU A 53 -14.38 -115.08 43.92
N ARG A 54 -15.30 -115.99 43.54
CA ARG A 54 -16.54 -116.22 44.28
C ARG A 54 -16.28 -116.68 45.71
N GLU A 55 -15.38 -117.65 45.91
CA GLU A 55 -15.05 -118.15 47.26
C GLU A 55 -14.38 -117.07 48.12
N GLU A 56 -13.56 -116.22 47.51
CA GLU A 56 -12.91 -115.10 48.20
C GLU A 56 -13.92 -114.01 48.58
N MET A 57 -14.84 -113.65 47.67
CA MET A 57 -15.95 -112.72 47.95
C MET A 57 -16.90 -113.27 49.02
N LEU A 58 -17.15 -114.58 49.04
CA LEU A 58 -17.91 -115.24 50.10
C LEU A 58 -17.18 -115.15 51.46
N ARG A 59 -15.86 -115.35 51.50
CA ARG A 59 -15.05 -115.21 52.73
C ARG A 59 -15.00 -113.78 53.25
N ARG A 60 -15.00 -112.78 52.35
CA ARG A 60 -15.02 -111.35 52.71
C ARG A 60 -16.40 -110.84 53.09
N GLY A 61 -17.46 -111.64 52.89
CA GLY A 61 -18.85 -111.22 53.12
C GLY A 61 -19.38 -110.22 52.07
N GLU A 62 -18.69 -110.10 50.93
CA GLU A 62 -19.00 -109.16 49.85
C GLU A 62 -19.87 -109.79 48.75
N TRP A 63 -20.16 -111.08 48.85
CA TRP A 63 -20.99 -111.78 47.88
C TRP A 63 -22.47 -111.41 48.06
N LEU A 64 -22.97 -110.60 47.14
CA LEU A 64 -24.37 -110.16 47.13
C LEU A 64 -25.31 -111.32 46.78
N ARG A 65 -26.39 -111.43 47.57
CA ARG A 65 -27.53 -112.29 47.23
C ARG A 65 -28.26 -111.72 46.03
N GLU A 66 -29.07 -112.55 45.37
CA GLU A 66 -29.79 -112.20 44.13
C GLU A 66 -30.60 -110.90 44.28
N SER A 67 -31.35 -110.76 45.37
CA SER A 67 -32.11 -109.55 45.71
C SER A 67 -31.23 -108.30 45.86
N ASP A 68 -30.07 -108.43 46.49
CA ASP A 68 -29.17 -107.30 46.78
C ASP A 68 -28.42 -106.88 45.51
N ARG A 69 -28.18 -107.82 44.60
CA ARG A 69 -27.57 -107.58 43.30
C ARG A 69 -28.51 -106.83 42.37
N GLU A 70 -29.78 -107.21 42.30
CA GLU A 70 -30.79 -106.48 41.55
C GLU A 70 -30.93 -105.04 42.06
N LEU A 71 -30.93 -104.86 43.39
CA LEU A 71 -30.94 -103.54 44.02
C LEU A 71 -29.69 -102.72 43.67
N LYS A 72 -28.51 -103.35 43.66
CA LYS A 72 -27.27 -102.68 43.27
C LYS A 72 -27.20 -102.34 41.79
N LEU A 73 -27.71 -103.21 40.91
CA LEU A 73 -27.81 -102.93 39.48
C LEU A 73 -28.80 -101.79 39.21
N ALA A 74 -29.95 -101.78 39.89
CA ALA A 74 -30.91 -100.67 39.82
C ALA A 74 -30.32 -99.36 40.36
N GLN A 75 -29.52 -99.43 41.43
CA GLN A 75 -28.79 -98.28 41.95
C GLN A 75 -27.77 -97.75 40.92
N ILE A 76 -26.97 -98.61 40.30
CA ILE A 76 -26.00 -98.24 39.26
C ILE A 76 -26.70 -97.61 38.06
N GLU A 77 -27.82 -98.18 37.60
CA GLU A 77 -28.62 -97.61 36.51
C GLU A 77 -29.25 -96.26 36.89
N SER A 78 -29.60 -96.05 38.16
CA SER A 78 -30.12 -94.77 38.65
C SER A 78 -29.04 -93.69 38.76
N GLU A 79 -27.83 -94.08 39.16
CA GLU A 79 -26.68 -93.18 39.32
C GLU A 79 -26.01 -92.90 37.96
N SER A 80 -26.10 -93.82 37.01
CA SER A 80 -25.49 -93.73 35.68
C SER A 80 -26.41 -94.40 34.64
N PRO A 81 -27.46 -93.69 34.17
CA PRO A 81 -28.41 -94.23 33.21
C PRO A 81 -27.72 -94.65 31.91
N GLY A 82 -28.03 -95.84 31.41
CA GLY A 82 -27.49 -96.37 30.15
C GLY A 82 -26.11 -97.04 30.27
N LEU A 83 -25.47 -97.04 31.45
CA LEU A 83 -24.16 -97.66 31.65
C LEU A 83 -24.21 -99.20 31.52
N LEU A 84 -25.30 -99.83 31.95
CA LEU A 84 -25.45 -101.29 31.89
C LEU A 84 -25.87 -101.80 30.50
N ASN A 85 -26.44 -100.92 29.67
CA ASN A 85 -26.98 -101.25 28.34
C ASN A 85 -26.43 -100.30 27.25
N TYR A 86 -25.12 -100.08 27.23
CA TYR A 86 -24.50 -99.23 26.23
C TYR A 86 -24.42 -99.93 24.86
N LYS A 87 -24.59 -99.16 23.78
CA LYS A 87 -24.23 -99.58 22.43
C LYS A 87 -22.88 -98.99 22.05
N GLN A 88 -22.18 -99.65 21.12
CA GLN A 88 -20.92 -99.12 20.59
C GLN A 88 -21.09 -97.70 20.02
N GLN A 89 -22.23 -97.41 19.39
CA GLN A 89 -22.56 -96.08 18.88
C GLN A 89 -22.55 -95.00 19.97
N ASP A 90 -23.03 -95.30 21.17
CA ASP A 90 -23.08 -94.33 22.28
C ASP A 90 -21.65 -93.98 22.76
N VAL A 91 -20.74 -94.95 22.70
CA VAL A 91 -19.31 -94.77 23.03
C VAL A 91 -18.62 -93.94 21.93
N ASP A 92 -18.92 -94.21 20.67
CA ASP A 92 -18.36 -93.48 19.53
C ASP A 92 -18.84 -92.01 19.52
N ASP A 93 -20.12 -91.76 19.83
CA ASP A 93 -20.69 -90.42 19.95
C ASP A 93 -20.07 -89.63 21.11
N LEU A 94 -19.83 -90.29 22.25
CA LEU A 94 -19.13 -89.68 23.40
C LEU A 94 -17.67 -89.36 23.08
N ASN A 95 -16.95 -90.26 22.39
CA ASN A 95 -15.58 -90.02 21.95
C ASN A 95 -15.50 -88.83 21.00
N MET A 96 -16.42 -88.74 20.04
CA MET A 96 -16.51 -87.60 19.12
C MET A 96 -16.82 -86.29 19.87
N GLY A 97 -17.67 -86.34 20.91
CA GLY A 97 -17.94 -85.20 21.79
C GLY A 97 -16.70 -84.77 22.60
N ILE A 98 -15.90 -85.73 23.08
CA ILE A 98 -14.62 -85.45 23.76
C ILE A 98 -13.64 -84.79 22.78
N GLU A 99 -13.46 -85.34 21.58
CA GLU A 99 -12.56 -84.78 20.56
C GLU A 99 -12.96 -83.35 20.17
N ALA A 100 -14.25 -83.09 19.97
CA ALA A 100 -14.76 -81.74 19.69
C ALA A 100 -14.51 -80.76 20.85
N THR A 101 -14.59 -81.24 22.09
CA THR A 101 -14.31 -80.43 23.28
C THR A 101 -12.81 -80.13 23.41
N GLU A 102 -11.95 -81.10 23.12
CA GLU A 102 -10.50 -80.91 23.10
C GLU A 102 -10.03 -79.97 21.98
N GLU A 103 -10.68 -80.02 20.82
CA GLU A 103 -10.46 -79.05 19.74
C GLU A 103 -10.89 -77.65 20.15
N ALA A 104 -12.12 -77.47 20.65
CA ALA A 104 -12.59 -76.17 21.13
C ALA A 104 -11.70 -75.60 22.24
N SER A 105 -11.23 -76.43 23.17
CA SER A 105 -10.30 -76.02 24.24
C SER A 105 -8.96 -75.51 23.70
N ARG A 106 -8.40 -76.16 22.66
CA ARG A 106 -7.18 -75.72 21.98
C ARG A 106 -7.40 -74.40 21.23
N ASP A 107 -8.53 -74.24 20.56
CA ASP A 107 -8.86 -72.99 19.86
C ASP A 107 -9.00 -71.82 20.84
N TYR A 108 -9.67 -72.05 21.99
CA TYR A 108 -9.77 -71.04 23.06
C TYR A 108 -8.41 -70.67 23.66
N ALA A 109 -7.53 -71.66 23.88
CA ALA A 109 -6.17 -71.39 24.37
C ALA A 109 -5.37 -70.53 23.39
N THR A 110 -5.48 -70.81 22.10
CA THR A 110 -4.81 -70.05 21.03
C THR A 110 -5.35 -68.61 20.97
N LEU A 111 -6.67 -68.44 21.04
CA LEU A 111 -7.31 -67.12 21.08
C LEU A 111 -6.87 -66.30 22.29
N LEU A 112 -6.77 -66.91 23.48
CA LEU A 112 -6.27 -66.24 24.68
C LEU A 112 -4.83 -65.77 24.53
N GLU A 113 -3.97 -66.58 23.92
CA GLU A 113 -2.58 -66.22 23.65
C GLU A 113 -2.48 -65.06 22.66
N ASP A 114 -3.27 -65.07 21.57
CA ASP A 114 -3.34 -63.97 20.61
C ASP A 114 -3.86 -62.67 21.25
N MET A 115 -4.88 -62.76 22.11
CA MET A 115 -5.41 -61.61 22.85
C MET A 115 -4.37 -61.05 23.83
N LEU A 116 -3.61 -61.90 24.53
CA LEU A 116 -2.53 -61.49 25.42
C LEU A 116 -1.40 -60.79 24.66
N ASN A 117 -0.99 -61.34 23.52
CA ASN A 117 0.02 -60.76 22.65
C ASN A 117 -0.43 -59.40 22.09
N THR A 118 -1.69 -59.32 21.66
CA THR A 118 -2.30 -58.07 21.18
C THR A 118 -2.37 -57.03 22.29
N LYS A 119 -2.81 -57.41 23.49
CA LYS A 119 -2.82 -56.53 24.67
C LYS A 119 -1.43 -56.01 25.01
N HIS A 120 -0.42 -56.87 24.98
CA HIS A 120 0.96 -56.47 25.24
C HIS A 120 1.47 -55.48 24.19
N SER A 121 1.19 -55.73 22.91
CA SER A 121 1.53 -54.83 21.80
C SER A 121 0.87 -53.46 21.93
N ILE A 122 -0.44 -53.43 22.23
CA ILE A 122 -1.19 -52.20 22.45
C ILE A 122 -0.64 -51.42 23.65
N ASN A 123 -0.29 -52.11 24.74
CA ASN A 123 0.25 -51.47 25.94
C ASN A 123 1.63 -50.84 25.71
N ASN A 124 2.48 -51.51 24.91
CA ASN A 124 3.76 -50.93 24.50
C ASN A 124 3.55 -49.68 23.64
N HIS A 125 2.60 -49.71 22.71
CA HIS A 125 2.27 -48.53 21.90
C HIS A 125 1.67 -47.39 22.74
N LEU A 126 0.88 -47.70 23.77
CA LEU A 126 0.36 -46.71 24.71
C LEU A 126 1.52 -46.01 25.44
N ASN A 127 2.46 -46.77 25.97
CA ASN A 127 3.65 -46.21 26.65
C ASN A 127 4.45 -45.28 25.74
N GLU A 128 4.69 -45.67 24.48
CA GLU A 128 5.38 -44.81 23.49
C GLU A 128 4.63 -43.48 23.27
N VAL A 129 3.31 -43.57 23.15
CA VAL A 129 2.44 -42.41 22.95
C VAL A 129 2.43 -41.50 24.19
N GLU A 130 2.41 -42.06 25.40
CA GLU A 130 2.49 -41.30 26.65
C GLU A 130 3.84 -40.59 26.83
N CYS A 131 4.95 -41.24 26.46
CA CYS A 131 6.27 -40.61 26.41
C CYS A 131 6.27 -39.42 25.43
N ALA A 132 5.73 -39.61 24.21
CA ALA A 132 5.65 -38.54 23.22
C ALA A 132 4.76 -37.37 23.69
N ILE A 133 3.66 -37.65 24.40
CA ILE A 133 2.81 -36.61 25.00
C ILE A 133 3.58 -35.80 26.03
N SER A 134 4.36 -36.46 26.89
CA SER A 134 5.15 -35.81 27.93
C SER A 134 6.21 -34.88 27.34
N GLU A 135 6.92 -35.33 26.30
CA GLU A 135 7.90 -34.50 25.57
C GLU A 135 7.26 -33.27 24.91
N LEU A 136 6.09 -33.45 24.28
CA LEU A 136 5.35 -32.37 23.65
C LEU A 136 4.84 -31.35 24.67
N GLN A 137 4.37 -31.78 25.84
CA GLN A 137 3.96 -30.88 26.92
C GLN A 137 5.12 -30.04 27.47
N ILE A 138 6.31 -30.62 27.59
CA ILE A 138 7.51 -29.86 28.01
C ILE A 138 7.82 -28.79 26.96
N LYS A 139 7.86 -29.17 25.67
CA LYS A 139 8.09 -28.21 24.58
C LYS A 139 7.04 -27.11 24.51
N GLU A 140 5.76 -27.45 24.71
CA GLU A 140 4.67 -26.48 24.76
C GLU A 140 4.89 -25.45 25.88
N LYS A 141 5.24 -25.91 27.09
CA LYS A 141 5.54 -25.02 28.23
C LYS A 141 6.72 -24.09 27.93
N ASP A 142 7.78 -24.62 27.34
CA ASP A 142 8.97 -23.83 26.97
C ASP A 142 8.62 -22.74 25.94
N LEU A 143 7.86 -23.10 24.90
CA LEU A 143 7.39 -22.16 23.88
C LEU A 143 6.46 -21.09 24.47
N ILE A 144 5.55 -21.45 25.38
CA ILE A 144 4.68 -20.49 26.07
C ILE A 144 5.53 -19.50 26.89
N SER A 145 6.53 -20.00 27.60
CA SER A 145 7.45 -19.17 28.38
C SER A 145 8.22 -18.18 27.50
N GLU A 146 8.74 -18.63 26.35
CA GLU A 146 9.40 -17.78 25.37
C GLU A 146 8.44 -16.71 24.80
N CYS A 147 7.22 -17.10 24.45
CA CYS A 147 6.20 -16.17 23.95
C CYS A 147 5.86 -15.09 24.98
N GLN A 148 5.67 -15.48 26.25
CA GLN A 148 5.40 -14.53 27.34
C GLN A 148 6.57 -13.57 27.56
N SER A 149 7.81 -14.06 27.48
CA SER A 149 9.00 -13.22 27.57
C SER A 149 9.06 -12.18 26.46
N LYS A 150 8.85 -12.59 25.20
CA LYS A 150 8.82 -11.68 24.04
C LYS A 150 7.67 -10.69 24.11
N ALA A 151 6.48 -11.11 24.56
CA ALA A 151 5.34 -10.21 24.75
C ALA A 151 5.65 -9.09 25.75
N ARG A 152 6.31 -9.41 26.89
CA ARG A 152 6.75 -8.40 27.86
C ARG A 152 7.75 -7.41 27.26
N GLN A 153 8.73 -7.89 26.48
CA GLN A 153 9.68 -7.00 25.79
C GLN A 153 8.97 -6.05 24.82
N LEU A 154 7.95 -6.54 24.11
CA LEU A 154 7.18 -5.76 23.14
C LEU A 154 6.33 -4.69 23.84
N GLU A 155 5.70 -5.02 24.97
CA GLU A 155 4.99 -4.05 25.81
C GLU A 155 5.91 -2.95 26.36
N GLU A 156 7.13 -3.30 26.74
CA GLU A 156 8.12 -2.35 27.27
C GLU A 156 8.60 -1.39 26.18
N LEU A 157 8.89 -1.91 24.98
CA LEU A 157 9.18 -1.08 23.80
C LEU A 157 8.01 -0.18 23.42
N GLN A 158 6.77 -0.66 23.48
CA GLN A 158 5.59 0.14 23.19
C GLN A 158 5.40 1.25 24.22
N ARG A 159 5.60 0.97 25.51
CA ARG A 159 5.55 1.99 26.57
C ARG A 159 6.59 3.08 26.35
N GLU A 160 7.82 2.69 26.01
CA GLU A 160 8.90 3.63 25.75
C GLU A 160 8.63 4.49 24.51
N ASN A 161 8.11 3.89 23.44
CA ASN A 161 7.73 4.63 22.24
C ASN A 161 6.59 5.63 22.51
N CYS A 162 5.58 5.23 23.30
CA CYS A 162 4.53 6.14 23.76
C CYS A 162 5.09 7.30 24.60
N ARG A 163 6.07 7.05 25.48
CA ARG A 163 6.75 8.08 26.28
C ARG A 163 7.48 9.07 25.37
N LEU A 164 8.34 8.58 24.48
CA LEU A 164 9.10 9.38 23.53
C LEU A 164 8.20 10.18 22.57
N SER A 165 7.13 9.57 22.06
CA SER A 165 6.15 10.25 21.23
C SER A 165 5.38 11.32 22.00
N GLY A 166 5.10 11.09 23.29
CA GLY A 166 4.53 12.09 24.20
C GLY A 166 5.47 13.27 24.45
N GLU A 167 6.76 13.01 24.61
CA GLU A 167 7.80 14.05 24.76
C GLU A 167 7.96 14.88 23.48
N ALA A 168 7.99 14.23 22.31
CA ALA A 168 7.99 14.90 21.02
C ALA A 168 6.72 15.77 20.86
N LYS A 169 5.53 15.25 21.19
CA LYS A 169 4.29 16.02 21.14
C LYS A 169 4.32 17.23 22.05
N LYS A 170 4.83 17.09 23.28
CA LYS A 170 5.01 18.22 24.22
C LYS A 170 5.92 19.30 23.62
N ALA A 171 7.01 18.93 22.96
CA ALA A 171 7.90 19.89 22.30
C ALA A 171 7.19 20.73 21.21
N PHE A 172 6.19 20.17 20.52
CA PHE A 172 5.40 20.88 19.51
C PHE A 172 4.18 21.64 20.08
N THR A 173 3.58 21.16 21.18
CA THR A 173 2.38 21.80 21.77
C THR A 173 2.68 22.88 22.79
N THR A 174 3.89 22.89 23.37
CA THR A 174 4.28 23.98 24.28
C THR A 174 4.44 25.23 23.43
N GLN A 175 3.64 26.27 23.69
CA GLN A 175 3.64 27.51 22.94
C GLN A 175 5.03 28.14 23.03
N GLN A 176 5.86 27.90 22.00
CA GLN A 176 7.06 28.68 21.82
C GLN A 176 6.58 30.09 21.50
N MET A 177 6.73 31.00 22.47
CA MET A 177 6.72 32.43 22.21
C MET A 177 7.51 32.65 20.92
N PRO A 178 6.89 33.15 19.84
CA PRO A 178 7.64 33.43 18.62
C PRO A 178 8.74 34.40 19.05
N PRO A 179 10.03 34.06 18.92
CA PRO A 179 11.05 35.07 19.12
C PRO A 179 10.72 36.13 18.07
N LEU A 180 10.53 37.38 18.54
CA LEU A 180 10.48 38.58 17.71
C LEU A 180 11.30 38.30 16.46
N PHE A 181 10.59 38.24 15.33
CA PHE A 181 11.11 37.75 14.07
C PHE A 181 12.56 38.18 13.90
N MET A 182 13.48 37.21 13.88
CA MET A 182 14.93 37.45 13.92
C MET A 182 15.39 38.50 12.88
N HIS A 183 14.69 38.60 11.76
CA HIS A 183 14.91 39.56 10.67
C HIS A 183 14.59 41.03 11.00
N GLN A 184 13.98 41.31 12.16
CA GLN A 184 13.72 42.67 12.65
C GLN A 184 14.80 43.17 13.61
N LEU A 185 15.79 42.33 13.95
CA LEU A 185 16.92 42.71 14.80
C LEU A 185 18.03 43.38 13.97
N PRO A 186 18.82 44.29 14.56
CA PRO A 186 20.05 44.77 13.95
C PRO A 186 20.94 43.61 13.50
N LEU A 187 21.56 43.72 12.32
CA LEU A 187 22.32 42.65 11.64
C LEU A 187 23.33 41.94 12.56
N GLU A 188 24.04 42.68 13.43
CA GLU A 188 24.98 42.08 14.38
C GLU A 188 24.30 41.17 15.42
N GLN A 189 23.14 41.58 15.94
CA GLN A 189 22.37 40.78 16.88
C GLN A 189 21.72 39.57 16.20
N TYR A 190 21.35 39.71 14.92
CA TYR A 190 20.85 38.61 14.10
C TYR A 190 21.92 37.52 13.93
N PHE A 191 23.12 37.87 13.49
CA PHE A 191 24.20 36.90 13.31
C PHE A 191 24.59 36.22 14.61
N HIS A 192 24.69 36.98 15.71
CA HIS A 192 25.05 36.41 17.01
C HIS A 192 23.98 35.44 17.57
N LYS A 193 22.70 35.74 17.32
CA LYS A 193 21.59 34.84 17.67
C LYS A 193 21.54 33.61 16.75
N CYS A 194 21.86 33.74 15.47
CA CYS A 194 21.97 32.60 14.55
C CYS A 194 23.10 31.65 14.96
N ASP A 195 24.27 32.17 15.33
CA ASP A 195 25.39 31.35 15.80
C ASP A 195 25.07 30.66 17.13
N SER A 196 24.46 31.39 18.06
CA SER A 196 23.99 30.82 19.33
C SER A 196 22.93 29.74 19.09
N PHE A 197 21.97 29.98 18.20
CA PHE A 197 20.96 29.01 17.82
C PHE A 197 21.58 27.75 17.19
N MET A 198 22.55 27.92 16.29
CA MET A 198 23.26 26.78 15.68
C MET A 198 24.03 25.97 16.72
N GLN A 199 24.67 26.62 17.71
CA GLN A 199 25.34 25.92 18.80
C GLN A 199 24.35 25.18 19.70
N TYR A 200 23.24 25.81 20.11
CA TYR A 200 22.20 25.16 20.91
C TYR A 200 21.49 24.04 20.16
N PHE A 201 21.23 24.22 18.86
CA PHE A 201 20.67 23.19 17.99
C PHE A 201 21.63 22.02 17.86
N THR A 202 22.93 22.28 17.67
CA THR A 202 23.96 21.22 17.60
C THR A 202 24.06 20.46 18.92
N LEU A 203 24.04 21.15 20.07
CA LEU A 203 24.01 20.54 21.40
C LEU A 203 22.74 19.73 21.64
N TYR A 204 21.57 20.30 21.31
CA TYR A 204 20.28 19.64 21.45
C TYR A 204 20.21 18.37 20.60
N VAL A 205 20.66 18.45 19.34
CA VAL A 205 20.76 17.29 18.47
C VAL A 205 21.70 16.27 19.07
N LYS A 206 22.90 16.64 19.53
CA LYS A 206 23.88 15.70 20.11
C LYS A 206 23.42 15.04 21.43
N GLU A 207 22.64 15.74 22.26
CA GLU A 207 22.10 15.23 23.53
C GLU A 207 20.85 14.36 23.34
N ASN A 208 19.93 14.74 22.45
CA ASN A 208 18.62 14.10 22.32
C ASN A 208 18.59 13.06 21.20
N PHE A 209 19.42 13.25 20.19
CA PHE A 209 19.64 12.32 19.10
C PHE A 209 21.11 11.96 19.14
N LYS A 210 21.46 10.85 19.80
CA LYS A 210 22.74 10.20 19.51
C LYS A 210 22.73 9.94 18.01
N ILE A 211 23.33 10.81 17.20
CA ILE A 211 23.42 10.62 15.76
C ILE A 211 24.37 9.44 15.60
N GLN A 212 23.77 8.26 15.63
CA GLN A 212 24.35 7.00 15.25
C GLN A 212 24.33 6.99 13.72
N ASP A 213 25.49 6.71 13.14
CA ASP A 213 25.74 6.79 11.71
C ASP A 213 24.71 5.97 10.90
N TYR A 214 24.42 6.44 9.69
CA TYR A 214 23.37 5.95 8.78
C TYR A 214 23.43 4.42 8.51
N ASP A 215 24.57 3.78 8.76
CA ASP A 215 24.77 2.33 8.64
C ASP A 215 24.03 1.51 9.71
N GLU A 216 23.75 2.06 10.90
CA GLU A 216 22.99 1.34 11.94
C GLU A 216 21.48 1.28 11.63
N PHE A 217 20.94 2.25 10.88
CA PHE A 217 19.52 2.25 10.48
C PHE A 217 19.19 1.14 9.47
N GLN A 218 20.10 0.82 8.55
CA GLN A 218 19.92 -0.33 7.64
C GLN A 218 20.03 -1.66 8.36
N ASN A 219 20.91 -1.76 9.37
CA ASN A 219 21.02 -2.96 10.20
C ASN A 219 19.76 -3.18 11.05
N ALA A 220 19.15 -2.12 11.59
CA ALA A 220 17.92 -2.21 12.38
C ALA A 220 16.71 -2.70 11.55
N GLU A 221 16.59 -2.30 10.29
CA GLU A 221 15.52 -2.77 9.39
C GLU A 221 15.73 -4.24 8.98
N ALA A 222 16.98 -4.65 8.72
CA ALA A 222 17.34 -6.03 8.47
C ALA A 222 17.09 -6.94 9.68
N ASP A 223 17.39 -6.46 10.90
CA ASP A 223 17.14 -7.17 12.15
C ASP A 223 15.64 -7.30 12.46
N LEU A 224 14.84 -6.27 12.18
CA LEU A 224 13.37 -6.32 12.27
C LEU A 224 12.77 -7.35 11.31
N LEU A 225 13.24 -7.40 10.07
CA LEU A 225 12.83 -8.42 9.08
C LEU A 225 13.22 -9.83 9.53
N ARG A 226 14.39 -9.98 10.15
CA ARG A 226 14.87 -11.27 10.67
C ARG A 226 14.09 -11.75 11.88
N GLU A 227 13.74 -10.85 12.81
CA GLU A 227 12.88 -11.17 13.95
C GLU A 227 11.44 -11.47 13.52
N LYS A 228 10.89 -10.74 12.56
CA LYS A 228 9.59 -11.06 11.96
C LYS A 228 9.57 -12.46 11.36
N SER A 229 10.61 -12.84 10.60
CA SER A 229 10.73 -14.19 10.04
C SER A 229 10.82 -15.28 11.14
N LYS A 230 11.49 -15.00 12.27
CA LYS A 230 11.53 -15.92 13.41
C LYS A 230 10.16 -16.06 14.09
N LEU A 231 9.43 -14.95 14.24
CA LEU A 231 8.06 -14.95 14.80
C LEU A 231 7.09 -15.75 13.92
N ASP A 232 7.15 -15.59 12.60
CA ASP A 232 6.31 -16.35 11.67
C ASP A 232 6.62 -17.85 11.74
N LYS A 233 7.91 -18.23 11.83
CA LYS A 233 8.33 -19.64 12.03
C LYS A 233 7.87 -20.18 13.38
N LEU A 234 7.92 -19.39 14.44
CA LEU A 234 7.44 -19.77 15.77
C LEU A 234 5.93 -20.01 15.75
N GLN A 235 5.17 -19.13 15.09
CA GLN A 235 3.72 -19.29 14.92
C GLN A 235 3.35 -20.57 14.17
N LEU A 236 4.04 -20.86 13.06
CA LEU A 236 3.89 -22.12 12.31
C LEU A 236 4.24 -23.34 13.17
N GLY A 237 5.32 -23.25 13.97
CA GLY A 237 5.72 -24.29 14.91
C GLY A 237 4.67 -24.56 15.98
N ILE A 238 4.12 -23.52 16.61
CA ILE A 238 3.05 -23.62 17.61
C ILE A 238 1.82 -24.31 17.01
N GLN A 239 1.40 -23.90 15.80
CA GLN A 239 0.26 -24.53 15.13
C GLN A 239 0.52 -26.01 14.85
N TYR A 240 1.71 -26.36 14.36
CA TYR A 240 2.08 -27.76 14.10
C TYR A 240 2.09 -28.61 15.37
N TYR A 241 2.74 -28.15 16.44
CA TYR A 241 2.83 -28.91 17.69
C TYR A 241 1.49 -29.02 18.41
N ALA A 242 0.65 -27.98 18.37
CA ALA A 242 -0.71 -28.03 18.92
C ALA A 242 -1.58 -29.07 18.19
N LEU A 243 -1.54 -29.09 16.85
CA LEU A 243 -2.25 -30.10 16.05
C LEU A 243 -1.76 -31.52 16.33
N SER A 244 -0.44 -31.71 16.40
CA SER A 244 0.14 -33.01 16.77
C SER A 244 -0.28 -33.44 18.17
N TYR A 245 -0.24 -32.55 19.17
CA TYR A 245 -0.67 -32.87 20.53
C TYR A 245 -2.15 -33.30 20.58
N ILE A 246 -3.04 -32.56 19.92
CA ILE A 246 -4.47 -32.91 19.87
C ILE A 246 -4.67 -34.29 19.23
N LYS A 247 -4.01 -34.54 18.09
CA LYS A 247 -4.12 -35.82 17.37
C LYS A 247 -3.61 -36.99 18.22
N THR A 248 -2.46 -36.83 18.87
CA THR A 248 -1.85 -37.86 19.71
C THR A 248 -2.67 -38.12 20.97
N ARG A 249 -3.21 -37.07 21.60
CA ARG A 249 -4.11 -37.20 22.76
C ARG A 249 -5.43 -37.89 22.41
N ALA A 250 -6.00 -37.60 21.24
CA ALA A 250 -7.19 -38.29 20.74
C ALA A 250 -6.90 -39.78 20.51
N LYS A 251 -5.75 -40.11 19.91
CA LYS A 251 -5.31 -41.50 19.71
C LYS A 251 -5.11 -42.24 21.05
N ALA A 252 -4.48 -41.60 22.04
CA ALA A 252 -4.29 -42.17 23.37
C ALA A 252 -5.64 -42.45 24.06
N LYS A 253 -6.59 -41.50 24.03
CA LYS A 253 -7.93 -41.70 24.57
C LYS A 253 -8.70 -42.84 23.90
N ALA A 254 -8.61 -42.94 22.57
CA ALA A 254 -9.25 -44.03 21.83
C ALA A 254 -8.62 -45.39 22.19
N THR A 255 -7.29 -45.43 22.38
CA THR A 255 -6.56 -46.65 22.77
C THR A 255 -6.90 -47.05 24.21
N GLN A 256 -6.98 -46.09 25.14
CA GLN A 256 -7.40 -46.34 26.52
C GLN A 256 -8.84 -46.87 26.58
N ALA A 257 -9.76 -46.29 25.80
CA ALA A 257 -11.14 -46.76 25.74
C ALA A 257 -11.23 -48.21 25.26
N LEU A 258 -10.41 -48.62 24.28
CA LEU A 258 -10.33 -50.01 23.82
C LEU A 258 -9.76 -50.95 24.90
N ILE A 259 -8.76 -50.49 25.68
CA ILE A 259 -8.19 -51.27 26.78
C ILE A 259 -9.20 -51.46 27.91
N ASP A 260 -9.90 -50.39 28.31
CA ASP A 260 -10.91 -50.42 29.37
C ASP A 260 -12.11 -51.31 28.99
N GLN A 261 -12.35 -51.50 27.69
CA GLN A 261 -13.41 -52.36 27.16
C GLN A 261 -13.01 -53.85 27.06
N LEU A 262 -11.70 -54.16 27.06
CA LEU A 262 -11.17 -55.53 27.06
C LEU A 262 -10.95 -56.05 28.51
N ASP A 263 -11.99 -55.99 29.34
CA ASP A 263 -11.95 -56.56 30.70
C ASP A 263 -12.11 -58.09 30.67
N LEU A 264 -10.99 -58.76 30.38
CA LEU A 264 -10.87 -60.23 30.36
C LEU A 264 -11.17 -60.89 31.72
N GLY A 265 -11.31 -60.13 32.81
CA GLY A 265 -11.60 -60.65 34.14
C GLY A 265 -13.07 -61.05 34.36
N GLN A 266 -13.99 -60.64 33.47
CA GLN A 266 -15.44 -60.78 33.66
C GLN A 266 -16.12 -61.83 32.77
N ILE A 267 -15.39 -62.73 32.11
CA ILE A 267 -16.00 -63.78 31.27
C ILE A 267 -15.96 -65.14 32.01
N PRO A 268 -16.86 -65.44 32.96
CA PRO A 268 -16.98 -66.76 33.57
C PRO A 268 -17.90 -67.63 32.72
N CYS A 269 -17.34 -68.32 31.73
CA CYS A 269 -18.11 -69.32 30.97
C CYS A 269 -17.92 -70.71 31.60
N LEU A 270 -18.96 -71.25 32.25
CA LEU A 270 -18.94 -72.57 32.89
C LEU A 270 -19.67 -73.65 32.06
N SER A 271 -20.42 -73.28 31.01
CA SER A 271 -21.09 -74.21 30.10
C SER A 271 -21.15 -73.71 28.65
N LEU A 272 -21.37 -74.63 27.70
CA LEU A 272 -21.42 -74.34 26.26
C LEU A 272 -22.60 -73.42 25.88
N GLY A 273 -23.73 -73.55 26.59
CA GLY A 273 -24.90 -72.68 26.42
C GLY A 273 -24.64 -71.25 26.91
N ASP A 274 -23.89 -71.12 28.01
CA ASP A 274 -23.47 -69.82 28.53
C ASP A 274 -22.47 -69.15 27.58
N MET A 275 -21.55 -69.91 26.95
CA MET A 275 -20.66 -69.38 25.91
C MET A 275 -21.42 -68.83 24.71
N ALA A 276 -22.42 -69.56 24.20
CA ALA A 276 -23.21 -69.12 23.04
C ALA A 276 -24.05 -67.88 23.35
N ARG A 277 -24.58 -67.76 24.57
CA ARG A 277 -25.32 -66.57 25.00
C ARG A 277 -24.39 -65.36 25.17
N GLU A 278 -23.26 -65.56 25.83
CA GLU A 278 -22.29 -64.49 26.06
C GLU A 278 -21.68 -63.97 24.76
N MET A 279 -21.42 -64.86 23.79
CA MET A 279 -20.98 -64.48 22.45
C MET A 279 -22.01 -63.58 21.74
N ASN A 280 -23.31 -63.90 21.83
CA ASN A 280 -24.37 -63.09 21.24
C ASN A 280 -24.54 -61.74 21.96
N GLU A 281 -24.43 -61.70 23.28
CA GLU A 281 -24.51 -60.46 24.06
C GLU A 281 -23.32 -59.54 23.77
N LEU A 282 -22.10 -60.09 23.67
CA LEU A 282 -20.90 -59.35 23.26
C LEU A 282 -21.01 -58.84 21.81
N GLN A 283 -21.63 -59.61 20.92
CA GLN A 283 -21.85 -59.19 19.53
C GLN A 283 -22.85 -58.05 19.43
N LEU A 284 -23.98 -58.13 20.14
CA LEU A 284 -24.96 -57.04 20.24
C LEU A 284 -24.36 -55.78 20.86
N LEU A 285 -23.54 -55.94 21.91
CA LEU A 285 -22.84 -54.83 22.54
C LEU A 285 -21.87 -54.16 21.56
N ASN A 286 -21.12 -54.95 20.78
CA ASN A 286 -20.19 -54.45 19.76
C ASN A 286 -20.92 -53.66 18.66
N ASP A 287 -22.05 -54.18 18.17
CA ASP A 287 -22.86 -53.50 17.14
C ASP A 287 -23.41 -52.15 17.65
N HIS A 288 -23.91 -52.13 18.89
CA HIS A 288 -24.42 -50.90 19.51
C HIS A 288 -23.30 -49.88 19.76
N GLN A 289 -22.12 -50.35 20.16
CA GLN A 289 -20.94 -49.51 20.38
C GLN A 289 -20.41 -48.92 19.07
N LEU A 290 -20.34 -49.71 18.00
CA LEU A 290 -19.96 -49.23 16.67
C LEU A 290 -20.89 -48.11 16.19
N SER A 291 -22.20 -48.26 16.40
CA SER A 291 -23.17 -47.21 16.10
C SER A 291 -22.92 -45.94 16.92
N ASN A 292 -22.76 -46.06 18.23
CA ASN A 292 -22.52 -44.91 19.11
C ASN A 292 -21.20 -44.18 18.80
N ILE A 293 -20.13 -44.92 18.48
CA ILE A 293 -18.84 -44.35 18.07
C ILE A 293 -19.00 -43.63 16.73
N HIS A 294 -19.72 -44.21 15.77
CA HIS A 294 -20.00 -43.58 14.49
C HIS A 294 -20.75 -42.25 14.67
N ASP A 295 -21.83 -42.24 15.44
CA ASP A 295 -22.63 -41.04 15.69
C ASP A 295 -21.81 -39.95 16.42
N THR A 296 -20.97 -40.35 17.39
CA THR A 296 -20.09 -39.42 18.11
C THR A 296 -19.04 -38.81 17.17
N LEU A 297 -18.39 -39.63 16.34
CA LEU A 297 -17.41 -39.16 15.35
C LEU A 297 -18.04 -38.24 14.29
N LEU A 298 -19.27 -38.54 13.87
CA LEU A 298 -20.00 -37.75 12.89
C LEU A 298 -20.41 -36.39 13.45
N ASN A 299 -20.79 -36.35 14.73
CA ASN A 299 -21.06 -35.11 15.45
C ASN A 299 -19.78 -34.26 15.63
N ASP A 300 -18.67 -34.87 16.08
CA ASP A 300 -17.39 -34.19 16.21
C ASP A 300 -16.88 -33.63 14.88
N LEU A 301 -17.03 -34.39 13.78
CA LEU A 301 -16.70 -33.94 12.44
C LEU A 301 -17.54 -32.72 12.04
N THR A 302 -18.84 -32.73 12.33
CA THR A 302 -19.76 -31.63 12.04
C THR A 302 -19.33 -30.36 12.78
N ILE A 303 -19.06 -30.46 14.09
CA ILE A 303 -18.57 -29.35 14.91
C ILE A 303 -17.24 -28.81 14.35
N HIS A 304 -16.32 -29.68 13.93
CA HIS A 304 -15.05 -29.26 13.34
C HIS A 304 -15.23 -28.54 12.00
N ILE A 305 -16.15 -28.99 11.15
CA ILE A 305 -16.46 -28.32 9.87
C ILE A 305 -17.03 -26.92 10.13
N GLU A 306 -17.94 -26.77 11.09
CA GLU A 306 -18.49 -25.47 11.48
C GLU A 306 -17.41 -24.53 12.00
N GLN A 307 -16.56 -24.99 12.93
CA GLN A 307 -15.44 -24.20 13.47
C GLN A 307 -14.43 -23.81 12.38
N HIS A 308 -14.10 -24.72 11.47
CA HIS A 308 -13.20 -24.42 10.35
C HIS A 308 -13.82 -23.39 9.41
N THR A 309 -15.11 -23.50 9.12
CA THR A 309 -15.84 -22.53 8.29
C THR A 309 -15.90 -21.16 8.96
N GLN A 310 -16.14 -21.09 10.26
CA GLN A 310 -16.10 -19.85 11.03
C GLN A 310 -14.72 -19.19 10.97
N ARG A 311 -13.64 -19.93 11.22
CA ARG A 311 -12.26 -19.41 11.12
C ARG A 311 -11.94 -18.88 9.72
N ARG A 312 -12.44 -19.55 8.68
CA ARG A 312 -12.28 -19.10 7.28
C ARG A 312 -12.99 -17.76 7.06
N ILE A 313 -14.22 -17.60 7.57
CA ILE A 313 -14.97 -16.35 7.49
C ILE A 313 -14.23 -15.23 8.23
N GLU A 314 -13.73 -15.49 9.44
CA GLU A 314 -12.95 -14.53 10.24
C GLU A 314 -11.69 -14.07 9.50
N LEU A 315 -10.98 -14.98 8.83
CA LEU A 315 -9.79 -14.65 8.04
C LEU A 315 -10.12 -13.74 6.84
N VAL A 316 -11.21 -14.04 6.12
CA VAL A 316 -11.68 -13.19 5.00
C VAL A 316 -12.11 -11.80 5.52
N LEU A 317 -12.77 -11.72 6.67
CA LEU A 317 -13.13 -10.45 7.30
C LEU A 317 -11.90 -9.65 7.72
N TYR A 318 -10.88 -10.32 8.26
CA TYR A 318 -9.60 -9.71 8.61
C TYR A 318 -8.90 -9.14 7.36
N GLU A 319 -8.78 -9.92 6.29
CA GLU A 319 -8.21 -9.44 5.02
C GLU A 319 -9.00 -8.26 4.43
N ASN A 320 -10.33 -8.31 4.48
CA ASN A 320 -11.18 -7.20 4.04
C ASN A 320 -10.91 -5.92 4.85
N THR A 321 -10.76 -6.06 6.15
CA THR A 321 -10.47 -4.94 7.07
C THR A 321 -9.08 -4.36 6.80
N LYS A 322 -8.08 -5.21 6.57
CA LYS A 322 -6.74 -4.81 6.16
C LYS A 322 -6.77 -4.00 4.85
N LEU A 323 -7.46 -4.48 3.82
CA LEU A 323 -7.60 -3.77 2.55
C LEU A 323 -8.38 -2.45 2.68
N LYS A 324 -9.33 -2.36 3.63
CA LYS A 324 -10.01 -1.09 3.94
C LYS A 324 -9.06 -0.10 4.61
N LEU A 325 -8.21 -0.56 5.52
CA LEU A 325 -7.19 0.26 6.19
C LEU A 325 -6.16 0.78 5.18
N GLU A 326 -5.63 -0.08 4.31
CA GLU A 326 -4.69 0.32 3.25
C GLU A 326 -5.30 1.40 2.33
N ARG A 327 -6.57 1.23 1.93
CA ARG A 327 -7.30 2.25 1.16
C ARG A 327 -7.51 3.56 1.93
N ALA A 328 -7.67 3.52 3.25
CA ALA A 328 -7.78 4.71 4.08
C ALA A 328 -6.43 5.43 4.22
N VAL A 329 -5.33 4.69 4.38
CA VAL A 329 -3.97 5.23 4.41
C VAL A 329 -3.62 5.91 3.09
N GLN A 330 -3.90 5.28 1.95
CA GLN A 330 -3.68 5.90 0.63
C GLN A 330 -4.50 7.18 0.42
N ARG A 331 -5.75 7.21 0.90
CA ARG A 331 -6.57 8.43 0.89
C ARG A 331 -5.94 9.52 1.76
N HIS A 332 -5.49 9.17 2.97
CA HIS A 332 -4.85 10.13 3.85
C HIS A 332 -3.54 10.70 3.27
N GLU A 333 -2.72 9.89 2.60
CA GLU A 333 -1.54 10.38 1.88
C GLU A 333 -1.91 11.32 0.72
N SER A 334 -2.99 11.02 0.01
CA SER A 334 -3.51 11.86 -1.07
C SER A 334 -3.99 13.21 -0.53
N ASP A 335 -4.73 13.20 0.59
CA ASP A 335 -5.18 14.41 1.28
C ASP A 335 -4.01 15.26 1.78
N LYS A 336 -2.94 14.62 2.29
CA LYS A 336 -1.72 15.31 2.69
C LYS A 336 -1.04 16.00 1.50
N LYS A 337 -0.96 15.33 0.35
CA LYS A 337 -0.44 15.92 -0.90
C LYS A 337 -1.30 17.08 -1.36
N LEU A 338 -2.63 16.93 -1.35
CA LEU A 338 -3.56 17.99 -1.71
C LEU A 338 -3.45 19.20 -0.79
N THR A 339 -3.36 18.97 0.53
CA THR A 339 -3.17 20.03 1.53
C THR A 339 -1.90 20.84 1.26
N LYS A 340 -0.81 20.18 0.89
CA LYS A 340 0.43 20.85 0.49
C LYS A 340 0.22 21.72 -0.76
N ILE A 341 -0.42 21.18 -1.80
CA ILE A 341 -0.72 21.94 -3.03
C ILE A 341 -1.58 23.17 -2.73
N ILE A 342 -2.60 23.03 -1.88
CA ILE A 342 -3.46 24.14 -1.45
C ILE A 342 -2.63 25.19 -0.69
N SER A 343 -1.77 24.76 0.24
CA SER A 343 -0.88 25.66 0.99
C SER A 343 0.08 26.42 0.07
N ASP A 344 0.69 25.72 -0.90
CA ASP A 344 1.60 26.33 -1.88
C ASP A 344 0.84 27.33 -2.78
N ALA A 345 -0.38 26.99 -3.21
CA ALA A 345 -1.24 27.88 -3.98
C ALA A 345 -1.66 29.13 -3.20
N LEU A 346 -2.00 28.99 -1.92
CA LEU A 346 -2.31 30.12 -1.03
C LEU A 346 -1.09 31.02 -0.83
N SER A 347 0.09 30.45 -0.57
CA SER A 347 1.32 31.23 -0.46
C SER A 347 1.66 31.98 -1.75
N ASN A 348 1.47 31.34 -2.91
CA ASN A 348 1.64 32.01 -4.21
C ASN A 348 0.62 33.14 -4.41
N ALA A 349 -0.63 32.96 -3.99
CA ALA A 349 -1.65 34.01 -4.05
C ALA A 349 -1.29 35.20 -3.15
N GLU A 350 -0.76 34.95 -1.95
CA GLU A 350 -0.26 36.00 -1.06
C GLU A 350 0.94 36.75 -1.66
N LEU A 351 1.89 36.04 -2.28
CA LEU A 351 3.02 36.66 -2.97
C LEU A 351 2.57 37.53 -4.15
N LEU A 352 1.59 37.04 -4.93
CA LEU A 352 0.98 37.82 -6.02
C LEU A 352 0.28 39.07 -5.49
N TRP A 353 -0.45 38.95 -4.38
CA TRP A 353 -1.09 40.10 -3.72
C TRP A 353 -0.07 41.13 -3.26
N ILE A 354 1.01 40.71 -2.59
CA ILE A 354 2.11 41.59 -2.19
C ILE A 354 2.74 42.27 -3.42
N ALA A 355 2.96 41.53 -4.51
CA ALA A 355 3.52 42.09 -5.75
C ALA A 355 2.60 43.14 -6.38
N ILE A 356 1.28 42.88 -6.43
CA ILE A 356 0.27 43.86 -6.90
C ILE A 356 0.30 45.10 -6.00
N GLN A 357 0.33 44.93 -4.68
CA GLN A 357 0.36 46.04 -3.74
C GLN A 357 1.61 46.90 -3.90
N LEU A 358 2.79 46.26 -4.06
CA LEU A 358 4.04 46.96 -4.32
C LEU A 358 4.03 47.71 -5.66
N ASP A 359 3.41 47.15 -6.71
CA ASP A 359 3.28 47.85 -7.98
C ASP A 359 2.31 49.05 -7.87
N CYS A 360 1.19 48.89 -7.15
CA CYS A 360 0.29 49.99 -6.82
C CYS A 360 1.00 51.10 -6.02
N ASP A 361 1.78 50.75 -5.00
CA ASP A 361 2.56 51.69 -4.19
C ASP A 361 3.66 52.36 -5.03
N LYS A 362 4.31 51.61 -5.92
CA LYS A 362 5.26 52.17 -6.89
C LYS A 362 4.57 53.19 -7.79
N LYS A 363 3.41 52.88 -8.37
CA LYS A 363 2.64 53.82 -9.19
C LYS A 363 2.21 55.05 -8.40
N ARG A 364 1.82 54.89 -7.14
CA ARG A 364 1.47 55.99 -6.24
C ARG A 364 2.70 56.88 -5.95
N ASN A 365 3.86 56.29 -5.68
CA ASN A 365 5.10 57.02 -5.43
C ASN A 365 5.64 57.70 -6.71
N CYS A 366 5.45 57.12 -7.89
CA CYS A 366 5.80 57.77 -9.17
C CYS A 366 4.91 58.99 -9.48
N LEU A 367 3.73 59.09 -8.88
CA LEU A 367 2.80 60.21 -9.03
C LEU A 367 2.89 61.21 -7.86
N ASP A 368 3.74 60.95 -6.87
CA ASP A 368 3.93 61.83 -5.72
C ASP A 368 4.90 62.97 -6.08
N THR A 369 4.41 63.95 -6.84
CA THR A 369 5.16 65.15 -7.24
C THR A 369 5.35 66.14 -6.09
N SER A 370 5.01 65.77 -4.86
CA SER A 370 5.01 66.68 -3.71
C SER A 370 6.39 67.23 -3.38
N GLU A 371 7.45 66.43 -3.53
CA GLU A 371 8.83 66.90 -3.33
C GLU A 371 9.31 67.85 -4.46
N GLU A 372 8.95 67.54 -5.71
CA GLU A 372 9.30 68.35 -6.87
C GLU A 372 8.55 69.69 -6.86
N LEU A 373 7.26 69.68 -6.52
CA LEU A 373 6.45 70.88 -6.30
C LEU A 373 6.95 71.71 -5.11
N ARG A 374 7.38 71.07 -4.01
CA ARG A 374 7.98 71.77 -2.86
C ARG A 374 9.27 72.48 -3.25
N ASN A 375 10.15 71.81 -4.02
CA ASN A 375 11.40 72.39 -4.51
C ASN A 375 11.14 73.56 -5.45
N GLN A 376 10.14 73.45 -6.33
CA GLN A 376 9.75 74.51 -7.25
C GLN A 376 9.15 75.72 -6.52
N ALA A 377 8.34 75.48 -5.49
CA ALA A 377 7.81 76.53 -4.62
C ALA A 377 8.93 77.26 -3.84
N GLN A 378 9.91 76.52 -3.32
CA GLN A 378 11.06 77.09 -2.61
C GLN A 378 11.95 77.94 -3.54
N SER A 379 12.24 77.45 -4.75
CA SER A 379 12.99 78.19 -5.77
C SER A 379 12.27 79.49 -6.19
N THR A 380 10.95 79.41 -6.34
CA THR A 380 10.11 80.59 -6.65
C THR A 380 10.15 81.60 -5.50
N CYS A 381 10.07 81.14 -4.25
CA CYS A 381 10.15 82.00 -3.08
C CYS A 381 11.53 82.68 -2.96
N GLN A 382 12.62 81.95 -3.23
CA GLN A 382 13.97 82.51 -3.32
C GLN A 382 14.05 83.58 -4.41
N ARG A 383 13.54 83.33 -5.63
CA ARG A 383 13.48 84.35 -6.70
C ARG A 383 12.74 85.61 -6.28
N ILE A 384 11.62 85.46 -5.58
CA ILE A 384 10.84 86.60 -5.05
C ILE A 384 11.66 87.37 -4.01
N GLN A 385 12.38 86.69 -3.12
CA GLN A 385 13.27 87.33 -2.15
C GLN A 385 14.43 88.06 -2.84
N THR A 386 15.05 87.47 -3.86
CA THR A 386 16.10 88.12 -4.64
C THR A 386 15.58 89.37 -5.36
N MET A 387 14.41 89.30 -6.00
CA MET A 387 13.79 90.47 -6.64
C MET A 387 13.46 91.58 -5.63
N ARG A 388 12.98 91.23 -4.44
CA ARG A 388 12.75 92.21 -3.36
C ARG A 388 14.06 92.85 -2.88
N SER A 389 15.16 92.11 -2.81
CA SER A 389 16.47 92.63 -2.43
C SER A 389 17.08 93.56 -3.48
N ILE A 390 16.90 93.27 -4.77
CA ILE A 390 17.39 94.10 -5.89
C ILE A 390 16.62 95.44 -5.96
N ASN A 391 15.32 95.44 -5.64
CA ASN A 391 14.53 96.68 -5.58
C ASN A 391 14.82 97.57 -4.35
N ALA A 392 15.48 97.04 -3.32
CA ALA A 392 15.83 97.82 -2.12
C ALA A 392 17.05 98.74 -2.35
N SER A 393 17.93 98.41 -3.30
CA SER A 393 19.03 99.28 -3.74
C SER A 393 18.54 100.28 -4.80
N HIS A 394 18.29 101.53 -4.41
CA HIS A 394 17.82 102.61 -5.30
C HIS A 394 18.84 103.08 -6.37
N GLN A 395 19.94 102.36 -6.58
CA GLN A 395 20.87 102.55 -7.70
C GLN A 395 21.34 101.18 -8.19
N GLY A 396 20.72 100.64 -9.24
CA GLY A 396 21.17 99.38 -9.81
C GLY A 396 20.37 98.95 -11.03
N ILE A 397 21.04 98.91 -12.19
CA ILE A 397 20.70 98.16 -13.41
C ILE A 397 19.44 98.62 -14.18
N CYS A 398 18.33 98.95 -13.52
CA CYS A 398 17.08 99.33 -14.18
C CYS A 398 17.18 100.66 -14.96
N ALA A 399 18.05 101.59 -14.55
CA ALA A 399 18.21 102.87 -15.28
C ALA A 399 18.82 102.69 -16.67
N GLN A 400 19.80 101.78 -16.83
CA GLN A 400 20.40 101.46 -18.14
C GLN A 400 19.39 100.74 -19.03
N PHE A 401 18.62 99.80 -18.47
CA PHE A 401 17.59 99.09 -19.22
C PHE A 401 16.43 100.00 -19.66
N VAL A 402 16.01 100.94 -18.80
CA VAL A 402 15.01 101.97 -19.15
C VAL A 402 15.54 102.91 -20.24
N GLN A 403 16.83 103.22 -20.23
CA GLN A 403 17.48 104.01 -21.29
C GLN A 403 17.51 103.24 -22.63
N GLU A 404 17.84 101.94 -22.63
CA GLU A 404 17.81 101.11 -23.84
C GLU A 404 16.41 100.98 -24.43
N ILE A 405 15.40 100.76 -23.58
CA ILE A 405 14.00 100.72 -23.99
C ILE A 405 13.57 102.06 -24.58
N ALA A 406 13.93 103.18 -23.94
CA ALA A 406 13.63 104.51 -24.45
C ALA A 406 14.28 104.75 -25.83
N ASN A 407 15.52 104.30 -26.03
CA ASN A 407 16.22 104.41 -27.32
C ASN A 407 15.56 103.57 -28.42
N LEU A 408 15.20 102.32 -28.13
CA LEU A 408 14.48 101.43 -29.07
C LEU A 408 13.10 101.99 -29.43
N LEU A 409 12.35 102.46 -28.43
CA LEU A 409 11.06 103.12 -28.65
C LEU A 409 11.22 104.39 -29.49
N SER A 410 12.25 105.19 -29.23
CA SER A 410 12.51 106.41 -29.99
C SER A 410 12.85 106.12 -31.45
N ALA A 411 13.61 105.05 -31.71
CA ALA A 411 13.93 104.60 -33.06
C ALA A 411 12.68 104.11 -33.82
N HIS A 412 11.78 103.38 -33.16
CA HIS A 412 10.56 102.88 -33.79
C HIS A 412 9.46 103.93 -33.95
N LEU A 413 9.37 104.90 -33.06
CA LEU A 413 8.36 105.96 -33.07
C LEU A 413 8.77 107.20 -33.88
N GLY A 414 10.06 107.36 -34.20
CA GLY A 414 10.60 108.56 -34.85
C GLY A 414 10.51 109.82 -33.98
N GLN A 415 10.33 109.67 -32.66
CA GLN A 415 10.22 110.76 -31.68
C GLN A 415 11.09 110.44 -30.46
N ASN A 416 11.75 111.45 -29.88
CA ASN A 416 12.60 111.26 -28.70
C ASN A 416 11.75 111.00 -27.44
N VAL A 417 11.76 109.76 -26.95
CA VAL A 417 11.12 109.34 -25.70
C VAL A 417 12.08 109.62 -24.53
N LYS A 418 11.63 110.43 -23.55
CA LYS A 418 12.44 110.76 -22.36
C LYS A 418 12.57 109.55 -21.43
N ALA A 419 13.82 109.14 -21.16
CA ALA A 419 14.18 107.97 -20.36
C ALA A 419 14.21 108.23 -18.84
N THR A 420 13.33 109.07 -18.30
CA THR A 420 13.36 109.42 -16.87
C THR A 420 12.79 108.32 -15.98
N GLU A 421 11.75 107.60 -16.43
CA GLU A 421 11.09 106.55 -15.64
C GLU A 421 10.54 105.43 -16.54
N ALA A 422 10.56 104.18 -16.08
CA ALA A 422 10.03 103.02 -16.80
C ALA A 422 8.54 103.20 -17.18
N LYS A 423 7.79 103.91 -16.33
CA LYS A 423 6.37 104.20 -16.54
C LYS A 423 6.12 105.07 -17.79
N ALA A 424 7.02 106.01 -18.09
CA ALA A 424 6.93 106.84 -19.28
C ALA A 424 7.19 106.02 -20.56
N CYS A 425 8.16 105.12 -20.52
CA CYS A 425 8.45 104.19 -21.64
C CYS A 425 7.28 103.22 -21.88
N LEU A 426 6.70 102.66 -20.82
CA LEU A 426 5.54 101.78 -20.92
C LEU A 426 4.30 102.49 -21.49
N PHE A 427 4.10 103.77 -21.13
CA PHE A 427 3.00 104.56 -21.66
C PHE A 427 3.13 104.81 -23.18
N GLU A 428 4.32 105.19 -23.65
CA GLU A 428 4.56 105.36 -25.09
C GLU A 428 4.51 104.02 -25.85
N TYR A 429 4.95 102.92 -25.24
CA TYR A 429 4.79 101.58 -25.81
C TYR A 429 3.32 101.17 -25.90
N GLU A 430 2.51 101.43 -24.87
CA GLU A 430 1.08 101.13 -24.91
C GLU A 430 0.36 101.96 -25.98
N LYS A 431 0.71 103.25 -26.09
CA LYS A 431 0.22 104.13 -27.15
C LYS A 431 0.60 103.62 -28.53
N PHE A 432 1.85 103.16 -28.72
CA PHE A 432 2.28 102.47 -29.94
C PHE A 432 1.45 101.21 -30.19
N GLY A 433 1.24 100.36 -29.18
CA GLY A 433 0.43 99.15 -29.29
C GLY A 433 -1.02 99.45 -29.68
N ARG A 434 -1.61 100.55 -29.18
CA ARG A 434 -2.94 101.02 -29.59
C ARG A 434 -2.94 101.50 -31.05
N LEU A 435 -1.96 102.30 -31.47
CA LEU A 435 -1.78 102.73 -32.88
C LEU A 435 -1.58 101.52 -33.82
N LEU A 436 -0.79 100.55 -33.40
CA LEU A 436 -0.56 99.29 -34.10
C LEU A 436 -1.85 98.47 -34.19
N SER A 437 -2.61 98.39 -33.10
CA SER A 437 -3.92 97.72 -33.08
C SER A 437 -4.95 98.42 -33.96
N TYR A 438 -4.95 99.76 -34.01
CA TYR A 438 -5.81 100.51 -34.93
C TYR A 438 -5.41 100.28 -36.39
N SER A 439 -4.11 100.21 -36.70
CA SER A 439 -3.64 99.90 -38.06
C SER A 439 -3.89 98.44 -38.43
N PHE A 440 -3.75 97.49 -37.51
CA PHE A 440 -4.15 96.10 -37.70
C PHE A 440 -5.66 95.95 -37.86
N GLN A 441 -6.47 96.64 -37.05
CA GLN A 441 -7.93 96.67 -37.23
C GLN A 441 -8.32 97.35 -38.55
N SER A 442 -7.59 98.36 -39.01
CA SER A 442 -7.79 98.96 -40.33
C SER A 442 -7.48 97.97 -41.47
N MET A 443 -6.41 97.19 -41.34
CA MET A 443 -6.07 96.09 -42.26
C MET A 443 -7.12 94.96 -42.21
N LEU A 444 -7.53 94.52 -41.01
CA LEU A 444 -8.55 93.48 -40.80
C LEU A 444 -9.92 93.91 -41.31
N ASN A 445 -10.31 95.17 -41.08
CA ASN A 445 -11.53 95.79 -41.61
C ASN A 445 -11.43 96.12 -43.10
N ARG A 446 -10.34 95.71 -43.78
CA ARG A 446 -10.09 95.85 -45.22
C ARG A 446 -10.16 97.28 -45.75
N LYS A 447 -10.11 98.32 -44.92
CA LYS A 447 -10.21 99.71 -45.41
C LYS A 447 -9.04 100.08 -46.31
N SER A 448 -7.82 99.68 -45.95
CA SER A 448 -6.62 99.81 -46.80
C SER A 448 -6.62 98.84 -47.99
N CYS A 449 -7.21 97.65 -47.84
CA CYS A 449 -7.41 96.71 -48.95
C CYS A 449 -8.44 97.21 -49.98
N VAL A 450 -9.43 98.01 -49.57
CA VAL A 450 -10.38 98.67 -50.49
C VAL A 450 -9.66 99.74 -51.29
N THR A 451 -8.85 100.60 -50.65
CA THR A 451 -8.05 101.62 -51.37
C THR A 451 -7.02 100.97 -52.31
N ALA A 452 -6.35 99.90 -51.87
CA ALA A 452 -5.44 99.14 -52.71
C ALA A 452 -6.16 98.42 -53.86
N ARG A 453 -7.39 97.94 -53.64
CA ARG A 453 -8.23 97.33 -54.68
C ARG A 453 -8.72 98.37 -55.68
N ASP A 454 -9.04 99.58 -55.23
CA ASP A 454 -9.40 100.71 -56.10
C ASP A 454 -8.20 101.11 -56.97
N HIS A 455 -7.02 101.29 -56.38
CA HIS A 455 -5.79 101.53 -57.15
C HIS A 455 -5.41 100.36 -58.07
N LEU A 456 -5.59 99.10 -57.65
CA LEU A 456 -5.38 97.93 -58.51
C LEU A 456 -6.40 97.88 -59.65
N SER A 457 -7.64 98.29 -59.40
CA SER A 457 -8.66 98.38 -60.45
C SER A 457 -8.33 99.47 -61.46
N GLU A 458 -7.76 100.58 -61.00
CA GLU A 458 -7.26 101.67 -61.83
C GLU A 458 -6.01 101.27 -62.62
N LEU A 459 -5.07 100.56 -61.99
CA LEU A 459 -3.91 99.93 -62.65
C LEU A 459 -4.34 98.88 -63.67
N LYS A 460 -5.38 98.10 -63.39
CA LYS A 460 -5.92 97.12 -64.34
C LYS A 460 -6.59 97.81 -65.52
N ARG A 461 -7.29 98.92 -65.30
CA ARG A 461 -7.86 99.77 -66.36
C ARG A 461 -6.75 100.36 -67.24
N LEU A 462 -5.70 100.91 -66.62
CA LEU A 462 -4.51 101.41 -67.32
C LEU A 462 -3.80 100.29 -68.08
N GLY A 463 -3.62 99.13 -67.46
CA GLY A 463 -3.04 97.94 -68.08
C GLY A 463 -3.85 97.44 -69.26
N GLN A 464 -5.18 97.44 -69.20
CA GLN A 464 -6.05 97.11 -70.34
C GLN A 464 -5.94 98.15 -71.46
N THR A 465 -5.79 99.43 -71.12
CA THR A 465 -5.59 100.51 -72.09
C THR A 465 -4.23 100.40 -72.79
N LEU A 466 -3.19 99.99 -72.05
CA LEU A 466 -1.82 99.87 -72.56
C LEU A 466 -1.53 98.51 -73.23
N ARG A 467 -2.37 97.49 -73.00
CA ARG A 467 -2.17 96.13 -73.49
C ARG A 467 -1.99 96.04 -75.02
N PRO A 468 -2.78 96.74 -75.86
CA PRO A 468 -2.60 96.70 -77.31
C PRO A 468 -1.26 97.27 -77.79
N PHE A 469 -0.63 98.13 -76.98
CA PHE A 469 0.63 98.80 -77.31
C PHE A 469 1.88 98.04 -76.82
N VAL A 470 1.72 97.14 -75.83
CA VAL A 470 2.84 96.44 -75.18
C VAL A 470 2.86 94.94 -75.50
N TYR A 471 1.68 94.30 -75.58
CA TYR A 471 1.58 92.85 -75.69
C TYR A 471 0.99 92.37 -77.02
N ASP A 472 0.19 93.20 -77.71
CA ASP A 472 -0.42 92.85 -79.00
C ASP A 472 0.30 93.54 -80.20
N SER A 473 1.61 93.78 -80.04
CA SER A 473 2.52 94.23 -81.11
C SER A 473 2.83 93.05 -82.07
N PRO A 474 3.12 93.27 -83.38
CA PRO A 474 3.24 92.21 -84.39
C PRO A 474 4.41 91.23 -84.21
N ILE A 475 5.08 91.23 -83.06
CA ILE A 475 6.17 90.34 -82.71
C ILE A 475 5.70 89.58 -81.45
N GLU A 476 5.28 88.32 -81.62
CA GLU A 476 4.64 87.47 -80.59
C GLU A 476 5.56 87.07 -79.41
N LYS A 477 6.45 87.94 -78.92
CA LYS A 477 7.15 87.80 -77.63
C LYS A 477 7.41 89.16 -76.99
N PRO A 478 7.16 89.35 -75.68
CA PRO A 478 7.55 90.56 -74.99
C PRO A 478 9.08 90.69 -75.02
N MET A 479 9.58 91.76 -75.64
CA MET A 479 11.00 92.14 -75.58
C MET A 479 11.31 92.65 -74.16
N PHE A 480 11.71 91.75 -73.27
CA PHE A 480 12.41 92.14 -72.06
C PHE A 480 13.87 92.42 -72.43
N GLU A 481 14.20 93.68 -72.70
CA GLU A 481 15.58 94.09 -73.08
C GLU A 481 16.63 93.87 -71.99
N ASN A 482 16.22 93.51 -70.77
CA ASN A 482 17.11 93.49 -69.61
C ASN A 482 17.48 92.06 -69.17
N VAL A 483 18.64 91.60 -69.64
CA VAL A 483 19.26 90.28 -69.38
C VAL A 483 19.29 89.92 -67.87
N ARG A 484 19.32 90.92 -66.97
CA ARG A 484 19.34 90.70 -65.52
C ARG A 484 18.15 89.90 -65.00
N TYR A 485 16.96 90.06 -65.58
CA TYR A 485 15.77 89.37 -65.08
C TYR A 485 15.62 87.95 -65.65
N LEU A 486 16.12 87.71 -66.87
CA LEU A 486 16.19 86.36 -67.45
C LEU A 486 17.13 85.43 -66.67
N SER A 487 18.30 85.95 -66.27
CA SER A 487 19.26 85.22 -65.44
C SER A 487 18.67 84.82 -64.08
N ALA A 488 17.96 85.73 -63.41
CA ALA A 488 17.37 85.47 -62.11
C ALA A 488 16.27 84.40 -62.20
N ILE A 489 15.40 84.47 -63.22
CA ILE A 489 14.34 83.49 -63.44
C ILE A 489 14.92 82.11 -63.76
N TYR A 490 15.93 82.04 -64.63
CA TYR A 490 16.60 80.78 -64.96
C TYR A 490 17.28 80.15 -63.73
N ASN A 491 18.02 80.95 -62.94
CA ASN A 491 18.69 80.47 -61.74
C ASN A 491 17.72 79.94 -60.68
N ILE A 492 16.59 80.62 -60.46
CA ILE A 492 15.57 80.15 -59.51
C ILE A 492 14.95 78.83 -59.98
N THR A 493 14.68 78.71 -61.28
CA THR A 493 14.09 77.49 -61.86
C THR A 493 15.06 76.30 -61.74
N GLN A 494 16.36 76.53 -61.93
CA GLN A 494 17.40 75.50 -61.78
C GLN A 494 17.64 75.12 -60.31
N GLN A 495 17.57 76.08 -59.38
CA GLN A 495 17.66 75.78 -57.94
C GLN A 495 16.48 74.95 -57.46
N GLN A 496 15.28 75.23 -57.98
CA GLN A 496 14.08 74.47 -57.65
C GLN A 496 14.19 73.01 -58.13
N SER A 497 14.71 72.76 -59.34
CA SER A 497 14.88 71.39 -59.84
C SER A 497 15.91 70.59 -59.04
N HIS A 498 17.02 71.22 -58.60
CA HIS A 498 18.02 70.56 -57.76
C HIS A 498 17.48 70.18 -56.37
N LEU A 499 16.65 71.03 -55.78
CA LEU A 499 15.99 70.75 -54.51
C LEU A 499 15.04 69.54 -54.62
N ASP A 500 14.27 69.46 -55.70
CA ASP A 500 13.37 68.34 -55.94
C ASP A 500 14.10 67.00 -56.12
N GLU A 501 15.27 67.00 -56.76
CA GLU A 501 16.13 65.81 -56.88
C GLU A 501 16.71 65.36 -55.54
N ALA A 502 17.22 66.29 -54.72
CA ALA A 502 17.78 66.00 -53.41
C ALA A 502 16.73 65.42 -52.44
N VAL A 503 15.49 65.92 -52.50
CA VAL A 503 14.39 65.38 -51.67
C VAL A 503 14.04 63.95 -52.08
N ARG A 504 14.06 63.63 -53.38
CA ARG A 504 13.80 62.27 -53.86
C ARG A 504 14.92 61.31 -53.44
N SER A 505 16.18 61.69 -53.59
CA SER A 505 17.30 60.83 -53.19
C SER A 505 17.25 60.50 -51.69
N LEU A 506 16.98 61.50 -50.84
CA LEU A 506 16.90 61.32 -49.39
C LEU A 506 15.76 60.37 -48.97
N ARG A 507 14.62 60.44 -49.66
CA ARG A 507 13.48 59.55 -49.39
C ARG A 507 13.78 58.10 -49.78
N THR A 508 14.49 57.91 -50.90
CA THR A 508 14.88 56.58 -51.37
C THR A 508 15.90 55.95 -50.41
N ASP A 509 16.88 56.74 -49.96
CA ASP A 509 17.93 56.31 -49.03
C ASP A 509 17.36 55.90 -47.66
N PHE A 510 16.40 56.66 -47.12
CA PHE A 510 15.72 56.32 -45.87
C PHE A 510 14.94 54.99 -45.95
N LEU A 511 14.23 54.76 -47.06
CA LEU A 511 13.45 53.54 -47.26
C LEU A 511 14.36 52.29 -47.40
N GLU A 512 15.44 52.40 -48.16
CA GLU A 512 16.32 51.25 -48.40
C GLU A 512 17.26 50.95 -47.22
N ASN A 513 17.87 51.98 -46.62
CA ASN A 513 18.92 51.78 -45.62
C ASN A 513 18.44 51.76 -44.17
N VAL A 514 17.34 52.44 -43.84
CA VAL A 514 16.82 52.50 -42.46
C VAL A 514 15.65 51.52 -42.29
N ALA A 515 14.57 51.71 -43.04
CA ALA A 515 13.37 50.85 -42.89
C ALA A 515 13.65 49.41 -43.35
N GLY A 516 14.30 49.23 -44.51
CA GLY A 516 14.64 47.91 -45.04
C GLY A 516 15.61 47.09 -44.17
N ARG A 517 16.51 47.73 -43.41
CA ARG A 517 17.39 47.04 -42.45
C ARG A 517 16.63 46.56 -41.21
N ILE A 518 15.74 47.39 -40.67
CA ILE A 518 14.98 47.08 -39.46
C ILE A 518 14.04 45.89 -39.69
N GLU A 519 13.38 45.81 -40.85
CA GLU A 519 12.46 44.71 -41.16
C GLU A 519 13.14 43.37 -41.46
N ARG A 520 14.41 43.39 -41.93
CA ARG A 520 15.20 42.19 -42.25
C ARG A 520 15.98 41.66 -41.04
N ASP A 521 16.10 42.44 -39.97
CA ASP A 521 16.80 42.02 -38.76
C ASP A 521 15.95 41.02 -37.95
N LYS A 522 16.44 39.77 -37.90
CA LYS A 522 15.80 38.68 -37.15
C LYS A 522 15.69 39.01 -35.64
N LEU A 523 16.69 39.72 -35.08
CA LEU A 523 16.70 40.07 -33.66
C LEU A 523 15.63 41.12 -33.33
N TRP A 524 15.42 42.08 -34.24
CA TRP A 524 14.33 43.04 -34.11
C TRP A 524 12.96 42.37 -34.19
N ARG A 525 12.77 41.42 -35.12
CA ARG A 525 11.53 40.62 -35.16
C ARG A 525 11.29 39.84 -33.86
N TYR A 526 12.34 39.27 -33.27
CA TYR A 526 12.23 38.59 -31.98
C TYR A 526 11.81 39.55 -30.86
N SER A 527 12.33 40.79 -30.82
CA SER A 527 11.96 41.77 -29.76
C SER A 527 10.47 42.14 -29.78
N VAL A 528 9.83 42.12 -30.95
CA VAL A 528 8.40 42.43 -31.10
C VAL A 528 7.50 41.20 -30.86
N LEU A 529 7.94 39.98 -31.22
CA LEU A 529 7.12 38.77 -31.19
C LEU A 529 7.31 37.89 -29.94
N LEU A 530 8.39 38.09 -29.16
CA LEU A 530 8.72 37.27 -27.98
C LEU A 530 7.58 37.19 -26.96
N TRP A 531 6.87 38.29 -26.71
CA TRP A 531 5.75 38.31 -25.77
C TRP A 531 4.54 37.51 -26.28
N ILE A 532 4.33 37.48 -27.60
CA ILE A 532 3.27 36.67 -28.23
C ILE A 532 3.61 35.19 -28.11
N TRP A 533 4.85 34.80 -28.41
CA TRP A 533 5.31 33.41 -28.31
C TRP A 533 5.37 32.90 -26.88
N PHE A 534 5.65 33.76 -25.89
CA PHE A 534 5.55 33.38 -24.47
C PHE A 534 4.15 32.88 -24.10
N LEU A 535 3.10 33.49 -24.67
CA LEU A 535 1.71 33.15 -24.38
C LEU A 535 1.17 32.02 -25.25
N THR A 536 1.74 31.78 -26.43
CA THR A 536 1.16 30.88 -27.44
C THR A 536 2.05 29.67 -27.78
N GLU A 537 3.37 29.81 -27.77
CA GLU A 537 4.33 28.81 -28.26
C GLU A 537 5.66 28.85 -27.48
N PRO A 538 5.71 28.35 -26.23
CA PRO A 538 6.89 28.49 -25.36
C PRO A 538 8.16 27.82 -25.89
N GLN A 539 8.05 26.80 -26.76
CA GLN A 539 9.21 26.18 -27.39
C GLN A 539 9.91 27.10 -28.41
N ARG A 540 9.16 27.90 -29.18
CA ARG A 540 9.74 28.89 -30.11
C ARG A 540 10.42 30.04 -29.37
N MET A 541 9.88 30.42 -28.21
CA MET A 541 10.50 31.42 -27.33
C MET A 541 11.87 30.97 -26.83
N ILE A 542 12.00 29.72 -26.34
CA ILE A 542 13.29 29.21 -25.86
C ILE A 542 14.33 29.19 -26.99
N TYR A 543 13.93 28.76 -28.19
CA TYR A 543 14.80 28.79 -29.38
C TYR A 543 15.25 30.22 -29.75
N ALA A 544 14.33 31.20 -29.72
CA ALA A 544 14.66 32.60 -30.00
C ALA A 544 15.61 33.20 -28.95
N ILE A 545 15.43 32.86 -27.66
CA ILE A 545 16.34 33.29 -26.58
C ILE A 545 17.73 32.70 -26.78
N ASP A 546 17.85 31.45 -27.20
CA ASP A 546 19.15 30.82 -27.48
C ASP A 546 19.85 31.42 -28.71
N GLU A 547 19.11 31.81 -29.75
CA GLU A 547 19.68 32.56 -30.88
C GLU A 547 20.17 33.95 -30.48
N VAL A 548 19.41 34.68 -29.65
CA VAL A 548 19.83 35.99 -29.11
C VAL A 548 21.09 35.83 -28.25
N LYS A 549 21.17 34.80 -27.40
CA LYS A 549 22.36 34.49 -26.61
C LYS A 549 23.57 34.17 -27.49
N LYS A 550 23.39 33.38 -28.56
CA LYS A 550 24.46 33.09 -29.53
C LYS A 550 24.93 34.35 -30.27
N ALA A 551 24.01 35.22 -30.69
CA ALA A 551 24.34 36.48 -31.37
C ALA A 551 25.08 37.44 -30.42
N ALA A 552 24.65 37.54 -29.16
CA ALA A 552 25.34 38.33 -28.13
C ALA A 552 26.73 37.78 -27.80
N ALA A 553 26.91 36.45 -27.80
CA ALA A 553 28.20 35.80 -27.60
C ALA A 553 29.16 35.96 -28.79
N GLY A 554 28.64 36.16 -30.01
CA GLY A 554 29.41 36.42 -31.23
C GLY A 554 29.99 37.85 -31.33
N VAL A 555 29.60 38.77 -30.45
CA VAL A 555 30.19 40.12 -30.37
C VAL A 555 31.50 40.05 -29.59
N ILE A 556 32.55 39.61 -30.27
CA ILE A 556 33.93 39.69 -29.77
C ILE A 556 34.28 41.17 -29.53
N ARG A 557 34.76 41.47 -28.32
CA ARG A 557 35.26 42.78 -27.86
C ARG A 557 36.03 43.53 -28.96
N PRO A 558 35.74 44.81 -29.26
CA PRO A 558 36.62 45.63 -30.08
C PRO A 558 37.84 46.01 -29.23
N GLY A 559 38.91 45.24 -29.37
CA GLY A 559 40.25 45.62 -28.92
C GLY A 559 40.97 46.44 -29.98
N GLY A 560 41.39 47.65 -29.61
CA GLY A 560 42.65 48.28 -30.02
C GLY A 560 42.84 48.70 -31.48
N GLY A 561 42.98 50.01 -31.72
CA GLY A 561 43.50 50.51 -32.99
C GLY A 561 43.46 52.03 -33.16
N LEU A 562 44.09 52.78 -32.24
CA LEU A 562 44.53 54.15 -32.54
C LEU A 562 45.59 54.07 -33.64
N GLN A 563 45.25 54.47 -34.87
CA GLN A 563 46.25 54.89 -35.86
C GLN A 563 46.00 56.34 -36.25
N ARG A 564 46.92 57.19 -35.78
CA ARG A 564 47.20 58.50 -36.36
C ARG A 564 47.66 58.32 -37.81
N LYS A 565 46.98 59.00 -38.73
CA LYS A 565 47.58 60.02 -39.59
C LYS A 565 46.48 60.93 -40.13
#